data_AF-A0A9D6MTF1-F1
#
_entry.id   AF-A0A9D6MTF1-F1
#
_cell.length_a   1.000
_cell.length_b   1.000
_cell.length_c   1.000
_cell.angle_alpha   90.00
_cell.angle_beta   90.00
_cell.angle_gamma   90.00
#
_symmetry.space_group_name_H-M   'P 1'
#
loop_
_entity.id
_entity.type
_entity.pdbx_description
1 polymer ?
#
loop_
_entity_poly.entity_id
_entity_poly.type
_entity_poly.pdbx_seq_one_letter_code
_entity_poly.pdbx_strand_id
1 'polypeptide(L)'
;MDYLDLKYALAKKGYTLTRVAEELGLFGPQSVQQVLTRKYISARVERRVSEITGIPLEVLFPDRYPPPKPRRRLDGSGMLEKNRNSGRA
;
A
#
# COMPACT_ATOMS: atom_id res chain seq x y z
N MET A 1 7.53 -5.32 -7.59
CA MET A 1 8.56 -5.27 -6.55
C MET A 1 8.75 -6.64 -5.95
N ASP A 2 9.93 -7.18 -6.21
CA ASP A 2 10.34 -8.53 -5.81
C ASP A 2 10.98 -8.52 -4.42
N TYR A 3 11.06 -9.70 -3.79
CA TYR A 3 11.70 -9.87 -2.47
C TYR A 3 13.12 -9.29 -2.43
N LEU A 4 13.89 -9.49 -3.51
CA LEU A 4 15.25 -8.98 -3.60
C LEU A 4 15.29 -7.46 -3.54
N ASP A 5 14.37 -6.79 -4.24
CA ASP A 5 14.28 -5.33 -4.30
C ASP A 5 13.98 -4.75 -2.91
N LEU A 6 13.03 -5.35 -2.18
CA LEU A 6 12.75 -4.99 -0.78
C LEU A 6 13.96 -5.19 0.14
N LYS A 7 14.67 -6.32 -0.02
CA LYS A 7 15.86 -6.63 0.76
C LYS A 7 16.98 -5.61 0.49
N TYR A 8 17.16 -5.20 -0.77
CA TYR A 8 18.11 -4.15 -1.14
C TYR A 8 17.68 -2.78 -0.61
N ALA A 9 16.40 -2.43 -0.65
CA ALA A 9 15.88 -1.19 -0.10
C ALA A 9 16.13 -1.08 1.42
N LEU A 10 15.93 -2.19 2.16
CA LEU A 10 16.27 -2.29 3.58
C LEU A 10 17.78 -2.18 3.81
N ALA A 11 18.58 -2.91 3.02
CA ALA A 11 20.05 -2.89 3.14
C ALA A 11 20.63 -1.49 2.85
N LYS A 12 20.08 -0.77 1.87
CA LYS A 12 20.45 0.62 1.54
C LYS A 12 20.22 1.59 2.70
N LYS A 13 19.27 1.29 3.59
CA LYS A 13 19.00 2.03 4.82
C LYS A 13 19.82 1.53 6.02
N GLY A 14 20.70 0.54 5.83
CA GLY A 14 21.50 -0.06 6.90
C GLY A 14 20.72 -1.04 7.80
N TYR A 15 19.57 -1.54 7.32
CA TYR A 15 18.77 -2.51 8.05
C TYR A 15 18.92 -3.92 7.46
N THR A 16 19.05 -4.90 8.36
CA THR A 16 19.01 -6.33 8.04
C THR A 16 17.68 -6.93 8.49
N LEU A 17 17.28 -8.06 7.92
CA LEU A 17 16.06 -8.77 8.31
C LEU A 17 16.09 -9.18 9.80
N THR A 18 17.27 -9.54 10.30
CA THR A 18 17.48 -9.86 11.72
C THR A 18 17.20 -8.65 12.58
N ARG A 19 17.77 -7.49 12.24
CA ARG A 19 17.55 -6.24 12.99
C ARG A 19 16.08 -5.84 13.01
N VAL A 20 15.37 -6.01 11.89
CA VAL A 20 13.91 -5.76 11.83
C VAL A 20 13.14 -6.75 12.70
N ALA A 21 13.55 -8.02 12.74
CA ALA A 21 12.93 -9.01 13.61
C ALA A 21 13.15 -8.68 15.09
N GLU A 22 14.36 -8.31 15.48
CA GLU A 22 14.74 -7.92 16.84
C GLU A 22 13.95 -6.71 17.32
N GLU A 23 13.83 -5.66 16.49
CA GLU A 23 13.03 -4.46 16.79
C GLU A 23 11.55 -4.78 17.01
N LEU A 24 11.04 -5.84 16.38
CA LEU A 24 9.66 -6.27 16.49
C LEU A 24 9.44 -7.38 17.53
N GLY A 25 10.51 -7.83 18.21
CA GLY A 25 10.46 -8.93 19.17
C GLY A 25 10.09 -10.28 18.53
N LEU A 26 10.44 -10.48 17.26
CA LEU A 26 10.19 -11.72 16.53
C LEU A 26 11.34 -12.71 16.73
N PHE A 27 11.00 -14.00 16.77
CA PHE A 27 11.94 -15.11 16.99
C PHE A 27 13.04 -15.26 15.91
N GLY A 28 12.98 -14.52 14.80
CA GLY A 28 14.07 -14.52 13.83
C GLY A 28 13.76 -13.86 12.49
N PRO A 29 14.79 -13.77 11.61
CA PRO A 29 14.68 -13.14 10.29
C PRO A 29 13.74 -13.90 9.35
N GLN A 30 13.47 -15.18 9.63
CA GLN A 30 12.62 -16.03 8.81
C GLN A 30 11.16 -15.57 8.83
N SER A 31 10.66 -15.10 9.98
CA SER A 31 9.32 -14.52 10.10
C SER A 31 9.16 -13.28 9.23
N VAL A 32 10.18 -12.40 9.23
CA VAL A 32 10.19 -11.22 8.37
C VAL A 32 10.26 -11.64 6.90
N GLN A 33 11.14 -12.59 6.56
CA GLN A 33 11.27 -13.11 5.20
C GLN A 33 9.94 -13.67 4.67
N GLN A 34 9.21 -14.47 5.45
CA GLN A 34 7.92 -15.02 5.02
C GLN A 34 6.86 -13.95 4.76
N VAL A 35 6.90 -12.83 5.49
CA VAL A 35 6.03 -11.68 5.22
C VAL A 35 6.45 -10.97 3.93
N LEU A 36 7.75 -10.75 3.73
CA LEU A 36 8.25 -10.11 2.52
C LEU A 36 8.03 -10.94 1.25
N THR A 37 8.07 -12.28 1.37
CA THR A 37 7.74 -13.21 0.27
C THR A 37 6.24 -13.45 0.14
N ARG A 38 5.40 -12.74 0.90
CA ARG A 38 3.92 -12.84 0.88
C ARG A 38 3.38 -14.22 1.29
N LYS A 39 4.21 -15.08 1.89
CA LYS A 39 3.80 -16.39 2.39
C LYS A 39 3.02 -16.27 3.70
N TYR A 40 3.29 -15.21 4.47
CA TYR A 40 2.59 -14.87 5.71
C TYR A 40 2.15 -13.41 5.71
N ILE A 41 1.11 -13.12 6.50
CA ILE A 41 0.55 -11.78 6.62
C ILE A 41 0.81 -11.27 8.04
N SER A 42 1.45 -10.11 8.17
CA SER A 42 1.69 -9.49 9.47
C SER A 42 1.78 -7.98 9.35
N ALA A 43 0.69 -7.31 9.75
CA ALA A 43 0.55 -5.86 9.65
C ALA A 43 1.67 -5.09 10.38
N ARG A 44 2.20 -5.66 11.48
CA ARG A 44 3.33 -5.09 12.24
C ARG A 44 4.61 -5.04 11.41
N VAL A 45 4.94 -6.15 10.74
CA VAL A 45 6.15 -6.25 9.91
C VAL A 45 6.01 -5.36 8.68
N GLU A 46 4.87 -5.43 8.00
CA GLU A 46 4.58 -4.64 6.80
C GLU A 46 4.73 -3.14 7.10
N ARG A 47 4.10 -2.66 8.17
CA ARG A 47 4.17 -1.26 8.59
C ARG A 47 5.61 -0.84 8.93
N ARG A 48 6.35 -1.68 9.65
CA ARG A 48 7.74 -1.35 10.02
C ARG A 48 8.65 -1.27 8.79
N VAL A 49 8.47 -2.17 7.84
CA VAL A 49 9.24 -2.17 6.57
C VAL A 49 8.91 -0.91 5.75
N SER A 50 7.64 -0.50 5.72
CA SER A 50 7.21 0.76 5.10
C SER A 50 7.87 1.98 5.76
N GLU A 51 7.90 2.04 7.10
CA GLU A 51 8.56 3.12 7.84
C GLU A 51 10.07 3.20 7.57
N ILE A 52 10.76 2.07 7.51
CA ILE A 52 12.22 2.02 7.28
C ILE A 52 12.55 2.41 5.84
N THR A 53 11.81 1.85 4.87
CA THR A 53 12.08 2.08 3.44
C THR A 53 11.56 3.44 2.98
N GLY A 54 10.56 4.00 3.66
CA GLY A 54 9.83 5.20 3.24
C GLY A 54 8.85 4.94 2.09
N ILE A 55 8.63 3.68 1.73
CA ILE A 55 7.74 3.29 0.64
C ILE A 55 6.37 2.96 1.24
N PRO A 56 5.26 3.49 0.68
CA PRO A 56 3.93 3.19 1.19
C PRO A 56 3.56 1.71 1.05
N LEU A 57 2.76 1.22 1.99
CA LEU A 57 2.29 -0.17 2.03
C LEU A 57 1.57 -0.61 0.76
N GLU A 58 0.87 0.30 0.10
CA GLU A 58 0.15 0.06 -1.16
C GLU A 58 1.08 -0.32 -2.32
N VAL A 59 2.31 0.20 -2.28
CA VAL A 59 3.33 -0.09 -3.30
C VAL A 59 4.07 -1.38 -2.94
N LEU A 60 4.36 -1.60 -1.66
CA LEU A 60 5.06 -2.80 -1.18
C LEU A 60 4.17 -4.06 -1.25
N PHE A 61 2.92 -3.92 -0.84
CA PHE A 61 1.94 -4.99 -0.65
C PHE A 61 0.60 -4.65 -1.33
N PRO A 62 0.57 -4.55 -2.67
CA PRO A 62 -0.63 -4.16 -3.42
C PRO A 62 -1.78 -5.16 -3.29
N ASP A 63 -1.46 -6.42 -2.98
CA ASP A 63 -2.45 -7.50 -2.76
C ASP A 63 -3.34 -7.23 -1.53
N ARG A 64 -2.73 -6.64 -0.49
CA ARG A 64 -3.40 -6.39 0.79
C ARG A 64 -3.89 -4.95 0.94
N TYR A 65 -3.13 -4.01 0.38
CA TYR A 65 -3.44 -2.58 0.40
C TYR A 65 -3.70 -2.14 -1.03
N PRO A 66 -4.91 -2.39 -1.56
CA PRO A 66 -5.27 -1.90 -2.88
C PRO A 66 -5.18 -0.37 -2.86
N PRO A 67 -4.63 0.26 -3.91
CA PRO A 67 -4.56 1.71 -3.97
C PRO A 67 -5.98 2.28 -3.86
N PRO A 68 -6.19 3.43 -3.21
CA PRO A 68 -7.50 4.04 -3.07
C PRO A 68 -8.03 4.25 -4.49
N LYS A 69 -9.12 3.54 -4.82
CA LYS A 69 -9.82 3.78 -6.07
C LYS A 69 -10.04 5.28 -6.18
N PRO A 70 -9.67 5.92 -7.31
CA PRO A 70 -10.01 7.31 -7.52
C PRO A 70 -11.53 7.39 -7.33
N ARG A 71 -11.96 8.09 -6.29
CA ARG A 71 -13.38 8.43 -6.13
C ARG A 71 -13.70 9.22 -7.37
N ARG A 72 -14.34 8.56 -8.33
CA ARG A 72 -14.96 9.20 -9.48
C ARG A 72 -15.87 10.24 -8.84
N ARG A 73 -15.42 11.49 -8.79
CA ARG A 73 -16.27 12.59 -8.37
C ARG A 73 -17.45 12.47 -9.31
N LEU A 74 -18.63 12.19 -8.78
CA LEU A 74 -19.84 12.55 -9.51
C LEU A 74 -19.74 14.07 -9.61
N ASP A 75 -19.16 14.50 -10.72
CA ASP A 75 -19.20 15.85 -11.20
C ASP A 75 -20.68 16.15 -11.42
N GLY A 76 -21.30 16.78 -10.43
CA GLY A 76 -22.70 17.17 -10.42
C GLY A 76 -23.00 18.34 -11.36
N SER A 77 -22.22 18.56 -12.42
CA SER A 77 -22.42 19.64 -13.39
C SER A 77 -23.41 19.27 -14.50
N GLY A 78 -24.09 18.12 -14.40
CA GLY A 78 -25.00 17.60 -15.43
C GLY A 78 -26.50 17.85 -15.21
N MET A 79 -26.92 18.72 -14.29
CA MET A 79 -28.34 19.03 -14.05
C MET A 79 -28.69 20.46 -14.48
N LEU A 80 -28.54 20.76 -15.77
CA LEU A 80 -29.18 21.94 -16.36
C LEU A 80 -29.54 21.73 -17.84
N GLU A 81 -30.34 20.71 -18.15
CA GLU A 81 -31.06 20.70 -19.42
C GLU A 81 -32.45 20.05 -19.29
N LYS A 82 -33.40 20.86 -18.81
CA LYS A 82 -34.85 20.77 -19.06
C LYS A 82 -35.38 22.09 -18.53
N ASN A 83 -35.72 23.07 -19.36
CA ASN A 83 -36.96 23.03 -20.10
C ASN A 83 -36.96 24.14 -21.17
N ARG A 84 -36.74 23.79 -22.45
CA ARG A 84 -37.07 24.67 -23.58
C ARG A 84 -38.54 24.44 -23.95
N ASN A 85 -39.37 25.42 -23.62
CA ASN A 85 -40.45 26.02 -24.42
C ASN A 85 -41.35 25.13 -25.31
N SER A 86 -42.66 25.11 -25.04
CA SER A 86 -43.78 24.94 -25.99
C SER A 86 -45.10 24.85 -25.19
N GLY A 87 -46.18 25.62 -25.36
CA GLY A 87 -46.60 26.66 -26.31
C GLY A 87 -47.77 27.46 -25.67
N ARG A 88 -47.96 28.75 -25.95
CA ARG A 88 -48.89 29.28 -26.99
C ARG A 88 -50.01 28.32 -27.41
N ALA A 89 -51.21 28.54 -26.88
CA ALA A 89 -52.43 28.91 -27.61
C ALA A 89 -53.51 29.31 -26.61
#